data_AF-A0A0R1JPG2-F1
#
_entry.id   AF-A0A0R1JPG2-F1
#
_cell.length_a   1.000
_cell.length_b   1.000
_cell.length_c   1.000
_cell.angle_alpha   90.00
_cell.angle_beta   90.00
_cell.angle_gamma   90.00
#
_symmetry.space_group_name_H-M   'P 1'
#
loop_
_entity.id
_entity.type
_entity.pdbx_description
1 polymer ?
#
loop_
_entity_poly.entity_id
_entity_poly.type
_entity_poly.pdbx_seq_one_letter_code
_entity_poly.pdbx_strand_id
1 'polypeptide(L)' 'MMAEVIQMKLPITIGDIEITRRQAGRGMVRLIKHGESIGRIESNKVLDDLPRVLGRKLTIEEQVAITLAVPGAVVAA' A
#
# COMPACT_ATOMS: atom_id res chain seq x y z
N MET A 1 1.86 19.80 22.94
CA MET A 1 1.63 18.35 22.87
C MET A 1 2.03 17.93 21.46
N MET A 2 3.16 17.25 21.30
CA MET A 2 3.56 16.77 19.98
C MET A 2 2.76 15.50 19.70
N ALA A 3 1.91 15.53 18.67
CA ALA A 3 1.22 14.34 18.22
C ALA A 3 2.28 13.36 17.70
N GLU A 4 2.47 12.25 18.40
CA GLU A 4 3.26 11.13 17.92
C GLU A 4 2.59 10.64 16.63
N VAL A 5 3.22 10.92 15.49
CA VAL A 5 2.72 10.43 14.19
C VAL A 5 2.85 8.91 14.25
N ILE A 6 1.72 8.22 14.41
CA ILE A 6 1.68 6.76 14.37
C ILE A 6 2.12 6.34 12.96
N GLN A 7 3.40 6.01 12.83
CA GLN A 7 3.95 5.51 11.59
C GLN A 7 3.43 4.08 11.41
N MET A 8 2.42 3.91 10.57
CA MET A 8 2.01 2.57 10.13
C MET A 8 3.20 1.90 9.45
N LYS A 9 3.39 0.60 9.70
CA LYS A 9 4.47 -0.18 9.09
C LYS A 9 3.87 -1.31 8.30
N LEU A 10 4.50 -1.64 7.18
CA LEU A 10 4.17 -2.85 6.43
C LEU A 10 4.47 -4.10 7.28
N PRO A 11 3.66 -5.17 7.14
CA PRO A 11 2.55 -5.30 6.18
C PRO A 11 1.28 -4.56 6.63
N ILE A 12 0.49 -4.07 5.67
CA ILE A 12 -0.86 -3.54 5.90
C ILE A 12 -1.87 -4.27 5.01
N THR A 13 -3.13 -4.32 5.44
CA THR A 13 -4.22 -4.94 4.67
C THR A 13 -5.19 -3.88 4.20
N ILE A 14 -5.52 -3.91 2.91
CA ILE A 14 -6.48 -3.02 2.26
C ILE A 14 -7.48 -3.91 1.51
N GLY A 15 -8.72 -3.94 1.97
CA GLY A 15 -9.70 -4.93 1.50
C GLY A 15 -9.22 -6.36 1.73
N ASP A 16 -9.11 -7.14 0.66
CA ASP A 16 -8.62 -8.52 0.64
C ASP A 16 -7.13 -8.65 0.23
N ILE A 17 -6.44 -7.51 0.09
CA ILE A 17 -5.04 -7.44 -0.32
C ILE A 17 -4.14 -7.05 0.85
N GLU A 18 -3.17 -7.90 1.16
CA GLU A 18 -2.04 -7.55 2.03
C GLU A 18 -0.92 -6.94 1.17
N ILE A 19 -0.43 -5.78 1.59
CA ILE A 19 0.67 -5.04 1.00
C ILE A 19 1.90 -5.26 1.88
N THR A 20 3.00 -5.76 1.31
CA THR A 20 4.23 -6.03 2.05
C THR A 20 5.47 -5.65 1.26
N ARG A 21 6.57 -5.33 1.96
CA ARG A 21 7.90 -5.16 1.34
C ARG A 21 8.70 -6.47 1.25
N ARG A 22 8.23 -7.53 1.91
CA ARG A 22 8.92 -8.82 1.92
C ARG A 22 8.98 -9.38 0.50
N GLN A 23 10.20 -9.60 -0.01
CA GLN A 23 10.45 -10.14 -1.35
C GLN A 23 9.86 -9.29 -2.50
N ALA A 24 9.62 -8.00 -2.29
CA ALA A 24 9.09 -7.09 -3.31
C ALA A 24 10.16 -6.56 -4.28
N GLY A 25 11.41 -6.44 -3.82
CA GLY A 25 12.47 -5.71 -4.55
C GLY A 25 12.56 -4.25 -4.12
N ARG A 26 13.65 -3.56 -4.49
CA ARG A 26 13.88 -2.17 -4.09
C ARG A 26 12.85 -1.25 -4.75
N GLY A 27 12.21 -0.39 -3.95
CA GLY A 27 11.22 0.57 -4.44
C GLY A 27 9.85 -0.05 -4.76
N MET A 28 9.66 -1.35 -4.56
CA MET A 28 8.41 -2.05 -4.85
C MET A 28 7.69 -2.44 -3.55
N VAL A 29 6.39 -2.65 -3.67
CA VAL A 29 5.57 -3.41 -2.73
C VAL A 29 5.04 -4.65 -3.42
N ARG A 30 4.92 -5.74 -2.66
CA ARG A 30 4.31 -7.00 -3.09
C ARG A 30 2.88 -7.03 -2.57
N LEU A 31 1.99 -7.51 -3.42
CA LEU A 31 0.59 -7.71 -3.10
C LEU A 31 0.32 -9.20 -2.87
N ILE A 32 -0.35 -9.50 -1.77
CA ILE A 32 -0.73 -10.85 -1.38
C ILE A 32 -2.25 -10.89 -1.26
N LYS A 33 -2.90 -11.85 -1.92
CA LYS A 33 -4.34 -12.11 -1.82
C LYS A 33 -4.54 -13.56 -1.43
N HIS A 34 -5.27 -13.82 -0.35
CA HIS A 34 -5.52 -15.18 0.16
C HIS A 34 -4.25 -16.03 0.34
N GLY A 35 -3.14 -15.41 0.78
CA GLY A 35 -1.85 -16.07 0.99
C GLY A 35 -0.99 -16.22 -0.26
N GLU A 36 -1.50 -15.90 -1.45
CA GLU A 36 -0.77 -16.00 -2.72
C GLU A 36 -0.25 -14.64 -3.17
N SER A 37 0.96 -14.61 -3.73
CA SER A 37 1.51 -13.40 -4.34
C SER A 37 0.81 -13.13 -5.67
N ILE A 38 0.06 -12.05 -5.77
CA ILE A 38 -0.64 -11.69 -7.01
C ILE A 38 0.13 -10.68 -7.88
N GLY A 39 1.18 -10.07 -7.33
CA GLY A 39 2.01 -9.14 -8.11
C GLY A 39 2.90 -8.24 -7.26
N ARG A 40 3.57 -7.31 -7.95
CA ARG A 40 4.38 -6.25 -7.36
C ARG A 40 4.02 -4.92 -8.02
N ILE A 41 3.96 -3.86 -7.23
CA ILE A 41 3.68 -2.49 -7.69
C ILE A 41 4.82 -1.58 -7.23
N GLU A 42 5.18 -0.59 -8.04
CA GLU A 42 6.11 0.46 -7.62
C GLU A 42 5.51 1.27 -6.47
N SER A 43 6.29 1.55 -5.42
CA SER A 43 5.77 2.19 -4.20
C SER A 43 5.12 3.55 -4.51
N ASN A 44 5.59 4.26 -5.52
CA ASN A 44 5.07 5.56 -5.98
C ASN A 44 3.81 5.46 -6.85
N LYS A 45 3.45 4.28 -7.34
CA LYS A 45 2.24 4.04 -8.14
C LYS A 45 1.16 3.28 -7.38
N VAL A 46 1.42 2.92 -6.13
CA VAL A 46 0.53 2.06 -5.36
C VAL A 46 -0.87 2.68 -5.20
N LEU A 47 -0.98 4.01 -5.07
CA LEU A 47 -2.27 4.69 -4.94
C LEU A 47 -3.07 4.67 -6.25
N ASP A 48 -2.41 4.60 -7.41
CA ASP A 48 -3.03 4.60 -8.73
C ASP A 48 -3.39 3.18 -9.22
N ASP A 49 -2.53 2.21 -8.94
CA ASP A 49 -2.66 0.84 -9.44
C ASP A 49 -3.47 -0.07 -8.51
N LEU A 50 -3.41 0.13 -7.19
CA LEU A 50 -4.15 -0.69 -6.23
C LEU A 50 -5.68 -0.65 -6.42
N PRO A 51 -6.33 0.49 -6.76
CA PRO A 51 -7.75 0.52 -7.11
C PRO A 51 -8.13 -0.46 -8.24
N ARG A 52 -7.24 -0.66 -9.22
CA ARG A 52 -7.46 -1.58 -10.35
C ARG A 52 -7.39 -3.03 -9.89
N VAL A 53 -6.49 -3.33 -8.97
CA VAL A 53 -6.36 -4.67 -8.36
C VAL A 53 -7.56 -5.00 -7.48
N LEU A 54 -8.04 -4.02 -6.70
CA LEU A 54 -9.21 -4.18 -5.84
C LEU A 54 -10.54 -4.18 -6.62
N GLY A 55 -10.55 -3.71 -7.88
CA GLY A 55 -11.77 -3.53 -8.66
C GLY A 55 -12.68 -2.41 -8.13
N ARG A 56 -12.17 -1.53 -7.27
CA ARG A 56 -12.91 -0.39 -6.70
C ARG A 56 -11.96 0.76 -6.33
N LYS A 57 -12.52 1.96 -6.15
CA LYS A 57 -11.77 3.09 -5.61
C LYS A 57 -11.35 2.83 -4.16
N LEU A 58 -10.21 3.40 -3.77
CA LEU A 58 -9.75 3.43 -2.38
C LEU A 58 -10.55 4.45 -1.59
N THR A 59 -10.91 4.12 -0.35
CA THR A 59 -11.47 5.09 0.59
C THR A 59 -10.39 6.07 1.05
N ILE A 60 -10.80 7.19 1.65
CA ILE A 60 -9.86 8.18 2.20
C ILE A 60 -8.97 7.53 3.28
N GLU A 61 -9.57 6.72 4.16
CA GLU A 61 -8.84 6.01 5.22
C GLU A 61 -7.79 5.06 4.65
N GLU A 62 -8.11 4.33 3.57
CA GLU A 62 -7.18 3.44 2.89
C GLU A 62 -6.04 4.21 2.23
N GLN A 63 -6.34 5.34 1.58
CA GLN A 63 -5.32 6.21 0.99
C GLN A 63 -4.35 6.75 2.05
N VAL A 64 -4.88 7.18 3.21
CA VAL A 64 -4.07 7.63 4.35
C VAL A 64 -3.22 6.48 4.89
N ALA A 65 -3.80 5.29 5.08
CA ALA A 65 -3.07 4.13 5.57
C ALA A 65 -1.90 3.74 4.64
N ILE A 66 -2.14 3.73 3.33
CA ILE A 66 -1.11 3.47 2.32
C ILE A 66 -0.03 4.53 2.36
N THR A 67 -0.39 5.82 2.45
CA THR A 67 0.57 6.93 2.49
C THR A 67 1.44 6.86 3.74
N LEU A 68 0.88 6.48 4.88
CA LEU A 68 1.61 6.32 6.14
C LEU A 68 2.49 5.07 6.15
N ALA A 69 2.06 3.99 5.51
CA ALA A 69 2.72 2.69 5.58
C ALA A 69 3.72 2.39 4.44
N VAL A 70 3.50 2.93 3.24
CA VAL A 70 4.28 2.65 2.04
C VAL A 70 5.24 3.81 1.76
N PRO A 71 6.54 3.68 2.06
CA PRO A 71 7.48 4.76 1.80
C PRO A 71 7.60 5.04 0.31
N GLY A 72 7.42 6.31 -0.06
CA GLY A 72 7.45 6.77 -1.45
C GLY A 72 6.10 6.70 -2.17
N ALA A 73 5.02 6.28 -1.49
CA ALA A 73 3.67 6.50 -1.98
C ALA A 73 3.41 8.01 -2.06
N VAL A 74 3.20 8.50 -3.27
CA VAL A 74 2.88 9.90 -3.55
C VAL A 74 1.57 9.91 -4.33
N VAL A 75 0.72 10.88 -4.04
CA VAL A 75 -0.40 11.19 -4.92
C VAL A 75 0.23 11.77 -6.18
N ALA A 76 0.12 11.08 -7.31
CA ALA A 76 0.53 11.66 -8.58
C ALA A 76 -0.30 12.94 -8.82
N ALA A 77 0.38 14.07 -8.94
CA ALA A 77 -0.22 15.38 -9.21
C ALA A 77 -0.72 15.48 -10.65
#